data_AF-X0Z6L7-F1
#
_entry.id   AF-X0Z6L7-F1
#
_cell.length_a   1.000
_cell.length_b   1.000
_cell.length_c   1.000
_cell.angle_alpha   90.00
_cell.angle_beta   90.00
_cell.angle_gamma   90.00
#
_symmetry.space_group_name_H-M   'P 1'
#
loop_
_entity.id
_entity.type
_entity.pdbx_description
1 polymer ?
#
loop_
_entity_poly.entity_id
_entity_poly.type
_entity_poly.pdbx_seq_one_letter_code
_entity_poly.pdbx_strand_id
1 'polypeptide(L)'
;MIDLKKDFLNPGKDCRSAPFWSWNDKLSSDELVRQAKDMKEHGMGGFFMHSREGLETEYLGKEWMKCIKAVVEVSRKIGMNAWLYDEDRWPSGFAGGRVPSQGDKYRAKALGMEKVTKERKLTGEELASFCIKLKKGKITELRRKGEFRP
;
A
#
# COMPACT_ATOMS: atom_id res chain seq x y z
N MET A 1 28.88 18.84 17.03
CA MET A 1 28.39 20.18 16.67
C MET A 1 28.04 20.15 15.20
N ILE A 2 26.84 20.62 14.84
CA ILE A 2 26.40 20.76 13.45
C ILE A 2 27.20 21.91 12.84
N ASP A 3 27.89 21.67 11.73
CA ASP A 3 28.49 22.72 10.90
C ASP A 3 27.55 22.99 9.74
N LEU A 4 26.60 23.90 9.96
CA LEU A 4 25.51 24.18 9.04
C LEU A 4 26.00 24.52 7.62
N LYS A 5 27.12 25.25 7.48
CA LYS A 5 27.64 25.63 6.17
C LYS A 5 28.20 24.42 5.44
N LYS A 6 28.94 23.56 6.14
CA LYS A 6 29.49 22.32 5.58
C LYS A 6 28.39 21.34 5.20
N ASP A 7 27.43 21.12 6.09
CA ASP A 7 26.33 20.17 5.88
C ASP A 7 25.37 20.64 4.78
N PHE A 8 25.19 21.95 4.61
CA PHE A 8 24.43 22.51 3.50
C PHE A 8 25.12 22.30 2.14
N LEU A 9 26.45 22.47 2.07
CA LEU A 9 27.22 22.25 0.84
C LEU A 9 27.37 20.76 0.49
N ASN A 10 27.37 19.88 1.49
CA ASN A 10 27.44 18.44 1.30
C ASN A 10 26.42 17.71 2.19
N PRO A 11 25.14 17.72 1.80
CA PRO A 11 24.08 17.12 2.61
C PRO A 11 24.27 15.61 2.72
N GLY A 12 23.99 15.08 3.91
CA GLY A 12 23.89 13.64 4.15
C GLY A 12 22.78 12.99 3.31
N LYS A 13 22.79 11.66 3.24
CA LYS A 13 21.84 10.87 2.44
C LYS A 13 20.36 11.16 2.76
N ASP A 14 20.04 11.52 4.00
CA ASP A 14 18.65 11.77 4.42
C ASP A 14 18.12 13.13 3.93
N CYS A 15 19.00 13.99 3.42
CA CYS A 15 18.66 15.28 2.80
C CYS A 15 18.82 15.25 1.26
N ARG A 16 18.94 14.05 0.67
CA ARG A 16 19.05 13.83 -0.78
C ARG A 16 17.80 13.12 -1.31
N SER A 17 17.58 13.19 -2.62
CA SER A 17 16.43 12.58 -3.28
C SER A 17 16.33 11.08 -3.01
N ALA A 18 15.09 10.59 -2.88
CA ALA A 18 14.75 9.18 -2.76
C ALA A 18 13.51 8.86 -3.63
N PRO A 19 13.70 8.56 -4.92
CA PRO A 19 12.57 8.35 -5.84
C PRO A 19 11.90 7.00 -5.64
N PHE A 20 10.67 6.88 -6.15
CA PHE A 20 10.10 5.59 -6.50
C PHE A 20 10.83 5.00 -7.69
N TRP A 21 11.51 3.89 -7.45
CA TRP A 21 12.24 3.15 -8.47
C TRP A 21 11.36 2.04 -9.02
N SER A 22 10.99 2.20 -10.28
CA SER A 22 10.08 1.31 -10.98
C SER A 22 10.78 -0.03 -11.25
N TRP A 23 10.35 -1.07 -10.54
CA TRP A 23 10.67 -2.46 -10.84
C TRP A 23 9.59 -2.99 -11.76
N ASN A 24 9.91 -3.01 -13.04
CA ASN A 24 9.13 -3.54 -14.14
C ASN A 24 9.99 -4.59 -14.88
N ASP A 25 9.37 -5.36 -15.76
CA ASP A 25 10.00 -6.44 -16.54
C ASP A 25 10.45 -7.64 -15.66
N LYS A 26 11.25 -8.52 -16.23
CA LYS A 26 11.95 -9.60 -15.55
C LYS A 26 13.18 -9.06 -14.82
N LEU A 27 13.14 -9.16 -13.49
CA LEU A 27 14.17 -8.60 -12.63
C LEU A 27 15.45 -9.44 -12.66
N SER A 28 16.58 -8.73 -12.60
CA SER A 28 17.92 -9.31 -12.44
C SER A 28 18.64 -8.60 -11.30
N SER A 29 19.14 -9.37 -10.33
CA SER A 29 19.87 -8.80 -9.20
C SER A 29 21.07 -7.97 -9.63
N ASP A 30 21.78 -8.40 -10.69
CA ASP A 30 23.00 -7.73 -11.15
C ASP A 30 22.69 -6.36 -11.75
N GLU A 31 21.62 -6.28 -12.55
CA GLU A 31 21.17 -5.01 -13.13
C GLU A 31 20.61 -4.07 -12.06
N LEU A 32 19.83 -4.59 -11.12
CA LEU A 32 19.31 -3.79 -10.01
C LEU A 32 20.44 -3.26 -9.11
N VAL A 33 21.47 -4.06 -8.86
CA VAL A 33 22.67 -3.62 -8.13
C VAL A 33 23.45 -2.55 -8.92
N ARG A 34 23.54 -2.68 -10.26
CA ARG A 34 24.15 -1.66 -11.12
C ARG A 34 23.38 -0.34 -11.02
N GLN A 35 22.05 -0.38 -11.14
CA GLN A 35 21.19 0.81 -11.03
C GLN A 35 21.27 1.47 -9.64
N ALA A 36 21.36 0.70 -8.56
CA ALA A 36 21.55 1.24 -7.22
C ALA A 36 22.87 2.03 -7.09
N LYS A 37 23.97 1.52 -7.67
CA LYS A 37 25.25 2.21 -7.71
C LYS A 37 25.20 3.47 -8.60
N ASP A 38 24.52 3.38 -9.74
CA ASP A 38 24.34 4.50 -10.66
C ASP A 38 23.54 5.64 -10.00
N MET A 39 22.45 5.33 -9.29
CA MET A 39 21.70 6.31 -8.48
C MET A 39 22.58 6.96 -7.41
N LYS A 40 23.49 6.22 -6.77
CA LYS A 40 24.45 6.77 -5.80
C LYS A 40 25.41 7.75 -6.46
N GLU A 41 25.98 7.37 -7.59
CA GLU A 41 26.92 8.19 -8.37
C GLU A 41 26.29 9.52 -8.79
N HIS A 42 25.00 9.49 -9.13
CA HIS A 42 24.20 10.67 -9.47
C HIS A 42 23.63 11.42 -8.24
N GLY A 43 24.08 11.07 -7.02
CA GLY A 43 23.83 11.86 -5.83
C GLY A 43 22.53 11.57 -5.08
N MET A 44 21.84 10.46 -5.36
CA MET A 44 20.65 10.06 -4.61
C MET A 44 21.00 9.57 -3.20
N GLY A 45 20.09 9.82 -2.26
CA GLY A 45 20.19 9.40 -0.86
C GLY A 45 19.58 8.03 -0.58
N GLY A 46 18.63 7.63 -1.42
CA GLY A 46 17.92 6.36 -1.30
C GLY A 46 16.95 6.12 -2.45
N PHE A 47 16.05 5.15 -2.29
CA PHE A 47 15.00 4.82 -3.25
C PHE A 47 13.95 3.89 -2.64
N PHE A 48 12.75 3.90 -3.21
CA PHE A 48 11.69 2.95 -2.92
C PHE A 48 11.59 1.92 -4.04
N MET A 49 11.97 0.67 -3.76
CA MET A 49 11.81 -0.46 -4.68
C MET A 49 10.32 -0.73 -4.84
N HIS A 50 9.77 -0.38 -5.99
CA HIS A 50 8.33 -0.30 -6.22
C HIS A 50 7.94 -1.12 -7.43
N SER A 51 7.07 -2.12 -7.26
CA SER A 51 6.56 -2.85 -8.42
C SER A 51 5.71 -1.94 -9.30
N ARG A 52 5.87 -2.09 -10.62
CA ARG A 52 5.16 -1.28 -11.61
C ARG A 52 4.56 -2.15 -12.70
N GLU A 53 3.78 -1.48 -13.54
CA GLU A 53 3.21 -2.10 -14.73
C GLU A 53 4.31 -2.72 -15.59
N GLY A 54 4.04 -3.90 -16.14
CA GLY A 54 5.02 -4.69 -16.90
C GLY A 54 5.94 -5.57 -16.05
N LEU A 55 5.78 -5.67 -14.73
CA LEU A 55 6.54 -6.62 -13.91
C LEU A 55 6.24 -8.08 -14.31
N GLU A 56 7.25 -8.81 -14.77
CA GLU A 56 7.15 -10.24 -15.10
C GLU A 56 7.57 -11.14 -13.93
N THR A 57 8.46 -10.65 -13.06
CA THR A 57 8.89 -11.39 -11.88
C THR A 57 7.77 -11.43 -10.85
N GLU A 58 7.41 -12.62 -10.36
CA GLU A 58 6.33 -12.78 -9.38
C GLU A 58 6.53 -11.85 -8.17
N TYR A 59 5.59 -10.92 -7.97
CA TYR A 59 5.58 -10.02 -6.82
C TYR A 59 5.59 -10.80 -5.50
N LEU A 60 6.51 -10.45 -4.60
CA LEU A 60 6.78 -11.17 -3.34
C LEU A 60 7.09 -12.67 -3.52
N GLY A 61 7.44 -13.10 -4.74
CA GLY A 61 7.96 -14.43 -5.02
C GLY A 61 9.44 -14.59 -4.61
N LYS A 62 9.99 -15.78 -4.80
CA LYS A 62 11.38 -16.09 -4.41
C LYS A 62 12.41 -15.20 -5.12
N GLU A 63 12.27 -15.02 -6.43
CA GLU A 63 13.18 -14.20 -7.23
C GLU A 63 13.06 -12.71 -6.90
N TRP A 64 11.85 -12.21 -6.66
CA TRP A 64 11.64 -10.85 -6.15
C TRP A 64 12.39 -10.63 -4.83
N MET A 65 12.22 -11.53 -3.87
CA MET A 65 12.88 -11.43 -2.56
C MET A 65 14.41 -11.56 -2.65
N LYS A 66 14.92 -12.32 -3.63
CA LYS A 66 16.36 -12.39 -3.93
C LYS A 66 16.87 -11.03 -4.44
N CYS A 67 16.14 -10.38 -5.34
CA CYS A 67 16.46 -9.04 -5.83
C CYS A 67 16.45 -8.00 -4.70
N ILE A 68 15.41 -8.01 -3.84
CA ILE A 68 15.32 -7.15 -2.67
C ILE A 68 16.56 -7.31 -1.78
N LYS A 69 16.94 -8.54 -1.44
CA LYS A 69 18.14 -8.81 -0.62
C LYS A 69 19.41 -8.24 -1.24
N ALA A 70 19.64 -8.51 -2.53
CA ALA A 70 20.83 -8.02 -3.23
C ALA A 70 20.92 -6.48 -3.21
N VAL A 71 19.80 -5.81 -3.45
CA VAL A 71 19.72 -4.35 -3.46
C VAL A 71 19.90 -3.76 -2.06
N VAL A 72 19.27 -4.33 -1.03
CA VAL A 72 19.46 -3.90 0.36
C VAL A 72 20.93 -4.08 0.79
N GLU A 73 21.54 -5.20 0.42
CA GLU A 73 22.95 -5.48 0.72
C GLU A 73 23.91 -4.49 0.08
N VAL A 74 23.75 -4.18 -1.22
CA VAL A 74 24.61 -3.18 -1.89
C VAL A 74 24.34 -1.78 -1.34
N SER A 75 23.08 -1.41 -1.08
CA SER A 75 22.70 -0.10 -0.55
C SER A 75 23.35 0.20 0.79
N ARG A 76 23.40 -0.81 1.67
CA ARG A 76 24.13 -0.73 2.94
C ARG A 76 25.62 -0.46 2.72
N LYS A 77 26.26 -1.12 1.74
CA LYS A 77 27.69 -0.94 1.45
C LYS A 77 28.00 0.44 0.87
N ILE A 78 27.12 1.00 0.03
CA ILE A 78 27.32 2.30 -0.64
C ILE A 78 26.69 3.48 0.10
N GLY A 79 26.13 3.24 1.28
CA GLY A 79 25.53 4.28 2.13
C GLY A 79 24.30 4.94 1.51
N MET A 80 23.34 4.14 1.06
CA MET A 80 22.02 4.56 0.59
C MET A 80 20.91 3.98 1.48
N ASN A 81 19.79 4.68 1.54
CA ASN A 81 18.56 4.17 2.14
C ASN A 81 17.77 3.36 1.10
N ALA A 82 17.37 2.14 1.46
CA ALA A 82 16.60 1.25 0.60
C ALA A 82 15.29 0.89 1.28
N TRP A 83 14.17 1.24 0.65
CA TRP A 83 12.83 0.93 1.15
C TRP A 83 12.13 -0.04 0.20
N LEU A 84 11.53 -1.10 0.75
CA LEU A 84 10.60 -1.95 0.03
C LEU A 84 9.22 -1.29 0.10
N TYR A 85 8.59 -1.10 -1.06
CA TYR A 85 7.18 -0.75 -1.10
C TYR A 85 6.34 -2.04 -1.01
N ASP A 86 5.45 -2.12 -0.03
CA ASP A 86 4.74 -3.34 0.39
C ASP A 86 3.42 -3.57 -0.36
N GLU A 87 3.25 -2.95 -1.53
CA GLU A 87 2.09 -3.13 -2.39
C GLU A 87 2.50 -3.39 -3.84
N ASP A 88 1.71 -4.20 -4.54
CA ASP A 88 1.85 -4.33 -5.98
C ASP A 88 1.19 -3.13 -6.68
N ARG A 89 2.00 -2.21 -7.22
CA ARG A 89 1.54 -0.95 -7.83
C ARG A 89 0.90 -0.03 -6.77
N TRP A 90 -0.36 0.37 -6.97
CA TRP A 90 -1.13 1.23 -6.07
C TRP A 90 -2.63 0.96 -6.30
N PRO A 91 -3.52 1.24 -5.34
CA PRO A 91 -3.30 1.72 -3.95
C PRO A 91 -2.93 0.59 -2.96
N SER A 92 -2.41 0.96 -1.78
CA SER A 92 -2.02 0.03 -0.71
C SER A 92 -3.23 -0.63 -0.03
N GLY A 93 -3.06 -1.88 0.40
CA GLY A 93 -4.00 -2.67 1.20
C GLY A 93 -4.41 -4.01 0.56
N PHE A 94 -4.01 -4.26 -0.68
CA PHE A 94 -4.38 -5.46 -1.44
C PHE A 94 -3.23 -6.46 -1.55
N ALA A 95 -1.97 -6.01 -1.46
CA ALA A 95 -0.75 -6.76 -1.73
C ALA A 95 -0.83 -7.53 -3.07
N GLY A 96 -1.20 -6.84 -4.15
CA GLY A 96 -1.43 -7.44 -5.48
C GLY A 96 -2.61 -8.41 -5.52
N GLY A 97 -3.60 -8.19 -4.65
CA GLY A 97 -4.77 -9.06 -4.51
C GLY A 97 -4.57 -10.28 -3.59
N ARG A 98 -3.36 -10.47 -3.03
CA ARG A 98 -3.07 -11.56 -2.09
C ARG A 98 -3.87 -11.46 -0.79
N VAL A 99 -4.20 -10.25 -0.33
CA VAL A 99 -5.04 -10.04 0.86
C VAL A 99 -6.51 -10.41 0.59
N PRO A 100 -7.21 -9.82 -0.41
CA PRO A 100 -8.62 -10.15 -0.66
C PRO A 100 -8.85 -11.58 -1.19
N SER A 101 -7.81 -12.28 -1.66
CA SER A 101 -7.90 -13.69 -2.07
C SER A 101 -7.99 -14.66 -0.88
N GLN A 102 -7.63 -14.24 0.34
CA GLN A 102 -7.75 -15.05 1.56
C GLN A 102 -9.21 -15.30 1.99
N GLY A 103 -10.18 -14.67 1.32
CA GLY A 103 -11.61 -14.83 1.56
C GLY A 103 -12.32 -13.54 1.93
N ASP A 104 -13.65 -13.62 2.06
CA ASP A 104 -14.52 -12.45 2.24
C ASP A 104 -14.16 -11.58 3.45
N LYS A 105 -13.68 -12.21 4.53
CA LYS A 105 -13.22 -11.51 5.74
C LYS A 105 -12.18 -10.42 5.44
N TYR A 106 -11.30 -10.64 4.46
CA TYR A 106 -10.16 -9.77 4.15
C TYR A 106 -10.42 -8.78 3.01
N ARG A 107 -11.61 -8.82 2.40
CA ARG A 107 -12.00 -7.86 1.37
C ARG A 107 -12.47 -6.55 2.01
N ALA A 108 -12.24 -5.46 1.30
CA ALA A 108 -12.85 -4.17 1.61
C ALA A 108 -14.38 -4.32 1.60
N LYS A 109 -15.04 -3.74 2.60
CA LYS A 109 -16.49 -3.81 2.79
C LYS A 109 -17.09 -2.41 2.67
N ALA A 110 -18.27 -2.34 2.08
CA ALA A 110 -19.06 -1.12 2.02
C ALA A 110 -20.36 -1.31 2.80
N LEU A 111 -20.84 -0.24 3.43
CA LEU A 111 -22.17 -0.23 4.04
C LEU A 111 -23.22 0.06 2.97
N GLY A 112 -24.09 -0.92 2.72
CA GLY A 112 -25.29 -0.74 1.91
C GLY A 112 -26.51 -0.42 2.77
N MET A 113 -27.47 0.30 2.20
CA MET A 113 -28.79 0.51 2.80
C MET A 113 -29.87 0.11 1.79
N GLU A 114 -30.72 -0.82 2.18
CA GLU A 114 -31.91 -1.22 1.43
C GLU A 114 -33.16 -0.62 2.09
N LYS A 115 -34.05 -0.01 1.29
CA LYS A 115 -35.35 0.47 1.78
C LYS A 115 -36.39 -0.63 1.57
N VAL A 116 -37.04 -1.04 2.65
CA VAL A 116 -38.13 -2.03 2.63
C VAL A 116 -39.43 -1.41 3.12
N THR A 117 -40.57 -1.89 2.59
CA THR A 117 -41.91 -1.40 2.96
C THR A 117 -42.55 -2.15 4.13
N LYS A 118 -42.02 -3.33 4.47
CA LYS A 118 -42.46 -4.16 5.59
C LYS A 118 -41.28 -4.52 6.47
N GLU A 119 -41.53 -4.63 7.77
CA GLU A 119 -40.54 -5.12 8.73
C GLU A 119 -40.17 -6.57 8.41
N ARG A 120 -38.86 -6.86 8.39
CA ARG A 120 -38.32 -8.22 8.23
C ARG A 120 -37.31 -8.51 9.33
N LYS A 121 -37.18 -9.78 9.71
CA LYS A 121 -36.10 -10.22 10.59
C LYS A 121 -34.77 -10.11 9.84
N LEU A 122 -33.71 -9.73 10.56
CA LEU A 122 -32.35 -9.72 10.00
C LEU A 122 -31.91 -11.15 9.70
N THR A 123 -31.24 -11.36 8.58
CA THR A 123 -30.79 -12.68 8.13
C THR A 123 -29.37 -13.01 8.57
N GLY A 124 -28.64 -12.02 9.10
CA GLY A 124 -27.25 -12.14 9.56
C GLY A 124 -26.24 -11.42 8.66
N GLU A 125 -26.67 -10.91 7.51
CA GLU A 125 -25.85 -10.06 6.64
C GLU A 125 -26.01 -8.56 6.97
N GLU A 126 -27.14 -8.17 7.55
CA GLU A 126 -27.40 -6.78 7.92
C GLU A 126 -26.89 -6.45 9.32
N LEU A 127 -26.22 -5.30 9.49
CA LEU A 127 -25.74 -4.83 10.79
C LEU A 127 -26.88 -4.30 11.69
N ALA A 128 -27.92 -3.72 11.09
CA ALA A 128 -29.02 -3.10 11.82
C ALA A 128 -30.25 -2.88 10.93
N SER A 129 -31.42 -2.81 11.57
CA SER A 129 -32.66 -2.33 10.94
C SER A 129 -33.23 -1.12 11.66
N PHE A 130 -33.79 -0.20 10.88
CA PHE A 130 -34.42 1.03 11.37
C PHE A 130 -35.80 1.21 10.74
N CYS A 131 -36.79 1.55 11.56
CA CYS A 131 -38.05 2.10 11.08
C CYS A 131 -37.97 3.62 11.10
N ILE A 132 -38.29 4.26 9.98
CA ILE A 132 -38.26 5.71 9.83
C ILE A 132 -39.62 6.23 9.37
N LYS A 133 -40.00 7.44 9.81
CA LYS A 133 -41.04 8.23 9.13
C LYS A 133 -40.39 9.35 8.33
N LEU A 134 -40.67 9.37 7.04
CA LEU A 134 -40.21 10.42 6.13
C LEU A 134 -41.31 11.47 5.93
N LYS A 135 -40.98 12.75 6.06
CA LYS A 135 -41.82 13.87 5.62
C LYS A 135 -40.99 14.82 4.76
N LYS A 136 -41.42 15.09 3.52
CA LYS A 136 -40.72 15.97 2.56
C LYS A 136 -39.21 15.63 2.43
N GLY A 137 -38.88 14.35 2.33
CA GLY A 137 -37.49 13.88 2.20
C GLY A 137 -36.65 13.91 3.48
N LYS A 138 -37.20 14.36 4.61
CA LYS A 138 -36.51 14.37 5.92
C LYS A 138 -37.03 13.26 6.83
N ILE A 139 -36.11 12.64 7.57
CA ILE A 139 -36.45 11.71 8.65
C ILE A 139 -37.02 12.54 9.81
N THR A 140 -38.25 12.22 10.23
CA THR A 140 -38.97 12.90 11.32
C THR A 140 -39.15 12.01 12.54
N GLU A 141 -39.11 10.69 12.36
CA GLU A 141 -39.02 9.71 13.44
C GLU A 141 -38.04 8.62 13.00
N LEU A 142 -37.22 8.13 13.92
CA LEU A 142 -36.29 7.03 13.71
C LEU A 142 -36.33 6.10 14.93
N ARG A 143 -36.48 4.80 14.68
CA ARG A 143 -36.48 3.77 15.71
C ARG A 143 -35.61 2.60 15.25
N ARG A 144 -34.58 2.25 16.02
CA ARG A 144 -33.81 1.03 15.78
C ARG A 144 -34.65 -0.19 16.18
N LYS A 145 -34.75 -1.19 15.30
CA LYS A 145 -35.57 -2.39 15.51
C LYS A 145 -34.75 -3.65 15.78
N GLY A 146 -33.56 -3.73 15.23
CA GLY A 146 -32.64 -4.84 15.45
C GLY A 146 -31.19 -4.41 15.27
N GLU A 147 -30.31 -5.13 15.96
CA GLU A 147 -28.86 -5.08 15.80
C GLU A 147 -28.38 -6.51 15.61
N PHE A 148 -27.61 -6.74 14.55
CA PHE A 148 -26.82 -7.95 14.45
C PHE A 148 -25.42 -7.61 14.97
N ARG A 149 -24.96 -8.36 15.97
CA ARG A 149 -23.57 -8.28 16.43
C ARG A 149 -22.81 -9.45 15.80
N PRO A 150 -21.88 -9.19 14.87
CA PRO A 150 -21.08 -10.24 14.24
C PRO A 150 -20.17 -10.94 15.24
#